data_AF-A0A1G1PB16-F1
#
_entry.id   AF-A0A1G1PB16-F1
#
_cell.length_a   1.000
_cell.length_b   1.000
_cell.length_c   1.000
_cell.angle_alpha   90.00
_cell.angle_beta   90.00
_cell.angle_gamma   90.00
#
_symmetry.space_group_name_H-M   'P 1'
#
loop_
_entity.id
_entity.type
_entity.pdbx_description
1 polymer ?
#
loop_
_entity_poly.entity_id
_entity_poly.type
_entity_poly.pdbx_seq_one_letter_code
_entity_poly.pdbx_strand_id
1 'polypeptide(L)'
;MSQKKLISRLRRLLEEIERYETDGEAARAVMKVYWTAGKDVHTYTRETGEIIKNIAHLAGVAKGTLEKYVRFYRQYPGGYREDIDGCPLKWSHYAALLYAGDKKVREFYLQNTALHGWSSHELRRRMRNNFYENTAVQGQKSKGGTKLKMITQRLYTYAADVLKVTDGDTFFLNIDVGFYTKMEHKVRLRGINCPEKGTKKGEEAKAFVEKELAAKIVVIRSYKSMTEKFGRYLVDLWYLPGETDKERILAEGRWLNQVLLDKGLAHKVE
;
A
#
# COMPACT_ATOMS: atom_id res chain seq x y z
N MET A 1 -19.33 24.66 36.91
CA MET A 1 -18.63 23.61 37.73
C MET A 1 -17.50 24.29 38.49
N SER A 2 -17.22 23.95 39.76
CA SER A 2 -16.09 24.57 40.50
C SER A 2 -14.73 24.00 40.08
N GLN A 3 -13.65 24.78 40.25
CA GLN A 3 -12.27 24.38 39.90
C GLN A 3 -11.89 23.04 40.57
N LYS A 4 -12.14 22.91 41.88
CA LYS A 4 -11.86 21.69 42.64
C LYS A 4 -12.60 20.47 42.08
N LYS A 5 -13.85 20.65 41.64
CA LYS A 5 -14.66 19.58 41.02
C LYS A 5 -14.14 19.20 39.63
N LEU A 6 -13.68 20.17 38.83
CA LEU A 6 -13.02 19.91 37.54
C LEU A 6 -11.75 19.09 37.75
N ILE A 7 -10.85 19.53 38.63
CA ILE A 7 -9.56 18.86 38.87
C ILE A 7 -9.76 17.42 39.35
N SER A 8 -10.68 17.20 40.31
CA SER A 8 -11.01 15.84 40.77
C SER A 8 -11.55 14.97 39.63
N ARG A 9 -12.41 15.51 38.77
CA ARG A 9 -12.95 14.78 37.62
C ARG A 9 -11.88 14.46 36.58
N LEU A 10 -10.96 15.38 36.30
CA LEU A 10 -9.85 15.16 35.36
C LEU A 10 -8.91 14.06 35.85
N ARG A 11 -8.55 14.07 37.14
CA ARG A 11 -7.69 13.03 37.72
C ARG A 11 -8.34 11.65 37.59
N ARG A 12 -9.60 11.52 37.98
CA ARG A 12 -10.36 10.27 37.84
C ARG A 12 -10.41 9.75 36.40
N LEU A 13 -10.72 10.64 35.46
CA LEU A 13 -10.75 10.31 34.03
C LEU A 13 -9.39 9.80 33.54
N LEU A 14 -8.28 10.39 33.98
CA LEU A 14 -6.95 9.99 33.54
C LEU A 14 -6.44 8.73 34.22
N GLU A 15 -6.79 8.50 35.49
CA GLU A 15 -6.53 7.23 36.18
C GLU A 15 -7.28 6.05 35.52
N GLU A 16 -8.46 6.28 34.93
CA GLU A 16 -9.16 5.26 34.16
C GLU A 16 -8.34 4.78 32.95
N ILE A 17 -7.49 5.62 32.35
CA ILE A 17 -6.64 5.25 31.19
C ILE A 17 -5.59 4.21 31.54
N GLU A 18 -4.93 4.35 32.70
CA GLU A 18 -3.85 3.45 33.12
C GLU A 18 -4.34 2.00 33.27
N ARG A 19 -5.65 1.81 33.48
CA ARG A 19 -6.29 0.49 33.61
C ARG A 19 -6.54 -0.20 32.27
N TYR A 20 -6.48 0.53 31.16
CA TYR A 20 -6.81 0.01 29.83
C TYR A 20 -5.62 -0.51 29.04
N GLU A 21 -4.36 -0.35 29.47
CA GLU A 21 -3.19 -0.79 28.69
C GLU A 21 -3.13 -2.32 28.41
N THR A 22 -3.97 -3.14 29.04
CA THR A 22 -3.94 -4.61 28.96
C THR A 22 -4.96 -5.29 28.03
N ASP A 23 -6.05 -4.64 27.61
CA ASP A 23 -7.12 -5.27 26.83
C ASP A 23 -7.38 -4.55 25.50
N GLY A 24 -7.50 -5.27 24.39
CA GLY A 24 -7.65 -4.70 23.03
C GLY A 24 -8.80 -3.70 22.79
N GLU A 25 -9.70 -3.50 23.76
CA GLU A 25 -10.74 -2.46 23.80
C GLU A 25 -10.23 -1.07 24.24
N ALA A 26 -8.97 -0.97 24.65
CA ALA A 26 -8.34 0.23 25.20
C ALA A 26 -8.50 1.49 24.34
N ALA A 27 -8.41 1.36 23.02
CA ALA A 27 -8.33 2.51 22.13
C ALA A 27 -9.61 3.38 22.16
N ARG A 28 -10.79 2.75 22.26
CA ARG A 28 -12.08 3.46 22.29
C ARG A 28 -12.27 4.19 23.62
N ALA A 29 -12.03 3.49 24.73
CA ALA A 29 -12.13 4.07 26.07
C ALA A 29 -11.17 5.25 26.25
N VAL A 30 -9.92 5.12 25.79
CA VAL A 30 -8.91 6.17 25.83
C VAL A 30 -9.33 7.40 25.03
N MET A 31 -9.88 7.23 23.82
CA MET A 31 -10.38 8.37 23.03
C MET A 31 -11.52 9.09 23.73
N LYS A 32 -12.43 8.35 24.37
CA LYS A 32 -13.58 8.91 25.11
C LYS A 32 -13.12 9.75 26.29
N VAL A 33 -12.14 9.25 27.03
CA VAL A 33 -11.53 9.99 28.14
C VAL A 33 -10.92 11.30 27.64
N TYR A 34 -10.08 11.26 26.60
CA TYR A 34 -9.42 12.46 26.07
C TYR A 34 -10.41 13.49 25.54
N TRP A 35 -11.45 13.06 24.83
CA TRP A 35 -12.49 13.96 24.35
C TRP A 35 -13.28 14.58 25.50
N THR A 36 -13.64 13.80 26.51
CA THR A 36 -14.41 14.26 27.68
C THR A 36 -13.60 15.24 28.52
N ALA A 37 -12.33 14.93 28.79
CA ALA A 37 -11.42 15.84 29.48
C ALA A 37 -11.25 17.16 28.70
N GLY A 38 -11.13 17.07 27.38
CA GLY A 38 -11.08 18.23 26.49
C GLY A 38 -12.34 19.10 26.56
N LYS A 39 -13.52 18.48 26.55
CA LYS A 39 -14.81 19.15 26.71
C LYS A 39 -14.91 19.89 28.04
N ASP A 40 -14.64 19.19 29.13
CA ASP A 40 -14.77 19.74 30.48
C ASP A 40 -13.85 20.95 30.70
N VAL A 41 -12.59 20.86 30.24
CA VAL A 41 -11.64 21.98 30.31
C VAL A 41 -12.06 23.11 29.37
N HIS A 42 -12.49 22.81 28.14
CA HIS A 42 -12.92 23.84 27.21
C HIS A 42 -14.11 24.63 27.75
N THR A 43 -15.15 23.94 28.23
CA THR A 43 -16.33 24.58 28.82
C THR A 43 -15.95 25.43 30.03
N TYR A 44 -15.17 24.87 30.96
CA TYR A 44 -14.77 25.60 32.17
C TYR A 44 -13.94 26.84 31.86
N THR A 45 -12.91 26.72 31.02
CA THR A 45 -12.08 27.88 30.61
C THR A 45 -12.89 28.95 29.88
N ARG A 46 -13.94 28.56 29.15
CA ARG A 46 -14.83 29.53 28.49
C ARG A 46 -15.75 30.27 29.46
N GLU A 47 -16.18 29.61 30.52
CA GLU A 47 -17.06 30.18 31.55
C GLU A 47 -16.29 31.07 32.56
N THR A 48 -15.07 30.67 32.93
CA THR A 48 -14.32 31.32 34.02
C THR A 48 -13.17 32.21 33.56
N GLY A 49 -12.72 32.07 32.31
CA GLY A 49 -11.52 32.74 31.80
C GLY A 49 -10.20 32.15 32.32
N GLU A 50 -10.25 31.01 33.03
CA GLU A 50 -9.06 30.42 33.62
C GLU A 50 -8.07 29.87 32.56
N ILE A 51 -6.78 29.92 32.87
CA ILE A 51 -5.72 29.53 31.95
C ILE A 51 -5.46 28.01 32.04
N ILE A 52 -5.42 27.33 30.89
CA ILE A 52 -5.17 25.88 30.79
C ILE A 52 -3.89 25.46 31.53
N LYS A 53 -2.85 26.30 31.56
CA LYS A 53 -1.60 26.05 32.30
C LYS A 53 -1.84 25.78 33.79
N ASN A 54 -2.73 26.54 34.43
CA ASN A 54 -3.03 26.39 35.86
C ASN A 54 -3.83 25.12 36.11
N ILE A 55 -4.83 24.86 35.26
CA ILE A 55 -5.63 23.63 35.32
C ILE A 55 -4.75 22.40 35.15
N ALA A 56 -3.82 22.42 34.18
CA ALA A 56 -2.87 21.34 33.92
C ALA A 56 -1.96 21.09 35.12
N HIS A 57 -1.38 22.15 35.71
CA HIS A 57 -0.54 22.05 36.90
C HIS A 57 -1.30 21.44 38.08
N LEU A 58 -2.50 21.94 38.39
CA LEU A 58 -3.35 21.42 39.47
C LEU A 58 -3.81 19.97 39.21
N ALA A 59 -4.05 19.61 37.96
CA ALA A 59 -4.43 18.25 37.58
C ALA A 59 -3.24 17.27 37.59
N GLY A 60 -1.99 17.75 37.62
CA GLY A 60 -0.79 16.91 37.53
C GLY A 60 -0.49 16.43 36.11
N VAL A 61 -0.91 17.18 35.09
CA VAL A 61 -0.79 16.79 33.67
C VAL A 61 0.08 17.79 32.94
N ALA A 62 0.92 17.32 32.00
CA ALA A 62 1.68 18.22 31.15
C ALA A 62 0.74 19.16 30.37
N LYS A 63 1.05 20.47 30.39
CA LYS A 63 0.26 21.52 29.70
C LYS A 63 -0.06 21.14 28.26
N GLY A 64 0.95 20.75 27.47
CA GLY A 64 0.79 20.41 26.06
C GLY A 64 -0.11 19.18 25.82
N THR A 65 -0.22 18.29 26.79
CA THR A 65 -1.13 17.14 26.74
C THR A 65 -2.57 17.59 26.93
N LEU A 66 -2.83 18.43 27.93
CA LEU A 66 -4.17 18.98 28.17
C LEU A 66 -4.64 19.87 27.01
N GLU A 67 -3.73 20.64 26.41
CA GLU A 67 -4.00 21.44 25.21
C GLU A 67 -4.41 20.58 24.01
N LYS A 68 -3.81 19.38 23.84
CA LYS A 68 -4.22 18.43 22.79
C LYS A 68 -5.64 17.93 23.02
N TYR A 69 -6.03 17.63 24.25
CA TYR A 69 -7.39 17.16 24.58
C TYR A 69 -8.42 18.26 24.29
N VAL A 70 -8.16 19.49 24.72
CA VAL A 70 -9.00 20.66 24.41
C VAL A 70 -9.11 20.86 22.90
N ARG A 71 -7.99 20.78 22.17
CA ARG A 71 -7.99 20.89 20.71
C ARG A 71 -8.78 19.77 20.03
N PHE A 72 -8.68 18.55 20.55
CA PHE A 72 -9.44 17.41 20.06
C PHE A 72 -10.95 17.66 20.17
N TYR A 73 -11.44 18.06 21.35
CA TYR A 73 -12.85 18.44 21.52
C TYR A 73 -13.27 19.57 20.56
N ARG A 74 -12.47 20.64 20.47
CA ARG A 74 -12.77 21.80 19.62
C ARG A 74 -12.88 21.45 18.13
N GLN A 75 -12.10 20.48 17.66
CA GLN A 75 -12.15 20.04 16.27
C GLN A 75 -13.30 19.06 15.98
N TYR A 76 -13.78 18.35 17.01
CA TYR A 76 -14.81 17.32 16.92
C TYR A 76 -15.93 17.54 17.97
N PRO A 77 -16.63 18.69 17.97
CA PRO A 77 -17.58 19.04 19.02
C PRO A 77 -18.85 18.16 19.02
N GLY A 78 -19.22 17.60 17.86
CA GLY A 78 -20.32 16.64 17.72
C GLY A 78 -19.94 15.19 17.98
N GLY A 79 -18.69 14.94 18.41
CA GLY A 79 -18.12 13.60 18.57
C GLY A 79 -17.14 13.24 17.47
N TYR A 80 -16.47 12.10 17.65
CA TYR A 80 -15.43 11.56 16.78
C TYR A 80 -15.82 10.14 16.32
N ARG A 81 -15.18 9.66 15.26
CA ARG A 81 -15.38 8.28 14.77
C ARG A 81 -14.46 7.32 15.49
N GLU A 82 -15.01 6.21 15.96
CA GLU A 82 -14.23 5.14 16.61
C GLU A 82 -13.61 4.17 15.60
N ASP A 83 -14.27 4.00 14.45
CA ASP A 83 -13.79 3.25 13.31
C ASP A 83 -14.32 3.86 12.00
N ILE A 84 -13.75 3.42 10.88
CA ILE A 84 -14.25 3.66 9.53
C ILE A 84 -14.17 2.33 8.81
N ASP A 85 -15.31 1.83 8.32
CA ASP A 85 -15.43 0.56 7.59
C ASP A 85 -14.81 -0.63 8.34
N GLY A 86 -14.97 -0.67 9.66
CA GLY A 86 -14.42 -1.74 10.52
C GLY A 86 -12.94 -1.58 10.87
N CYS A 87 -12.25 -0.56 10.37
CA CYS A 87 -10.87 -0.24 10.76
C CYS A 87 -10.85 0.68 12.00
N PRO A 88 -10.37 0.22 13.17
CA PRO A 88 -10.40 0.99 14.40
C PRO A 88 -9.43 2.18 14.37
N LEU A 89 -9.91 3.35 14.78
CA LEU A 89 -9.13 4.56 14.94
C LEU A 89 -8.59 4.66 16.36
N LYS A 90 -7.34 5.13 16.50
CA LYS A 90 -6.66 5.28 17.79
C LYS A 90 -6.35 6.75 18.05
N TRP A 91 -6.11 7.08 19.32
CA TRP A 91 -5.66 8.43 19.71
C TRP A 91 -4.46 8.92 18.89
N SER A 92 -3.52 8.03 18.55
CA SER A 92 -2.34 8.38 17.76
C SER A 92 -2.68 8.89 16.35
N HIS A 93 -3.78 8.44 15.73
CA HIS A 93 -4.28 8.96 14.46
C HIS A 93 -4.84 10.38 14.65
N TYR A 94 -5.73 10.57 15.62
CA TYR A 94 -6.30 11.88 15.92
C TYR A 94 -5.23 12.90 16.35
N ALA A 95 -4.29 12.50 17.20
CA ALA A 95 -3.18 13.33 17.66
C ALA A 95 -2.28 13.81 16.51
N ALA A 96 -2.07 12.98 15.47
CA ALA A 96 -1.38 13.41 14.26
C ALA A 96 -2.17 14.49 13.50
N LEU A 97 -3.50 14.37 13.48
CA LEU A 97 -4.40 15.26 12.74
C LEU A 97 -4.79 16.54 13.48
N LEU A 98 -4.52 16.64 14.79
CA LEU A 98 -4.79 17.87 15.55
C LEU A 98 -4.09 19.11 14.96
N TYR A 99 -2.99 18.89 14.24
CA TYR A 99 -2.23 19.96 13.59
C TYR A 99 -2.42 19.98 12.07
N ALA A 100 -3.24 19.10 11.52
CA ALA A 100 -3.65 19.17 10.11
C ALA A 100 -4.58 20.35 9.90
N GLY A 101 -4.49 20.99 8.72
CA GLY A 101 -5.12 22.27 8.36
C GLY A 101 -6.63 22.35 8.59
N ASP A 102 -7.42 22.38 7.52
CA ASP A 102 -8.86 22.53 7.63
C ASP A 102 -9.59 21.20 7.93
N LYS A 103 -10.91 21.26 8.12
CA LYS A 103 -11.74 20.06 8.39
C LYS A 103 -11.65 19.04 7.25
N LYS A 104 -11.56 19.50 5.99
CA LYS A 104 -11.50 18.64 4.81
C LYS A 104 -10.23 17.82 4.78
N VAL A 105 -9.09 18.44 5.05
CA VAL A 105 -7.78 17.75 5.14
C VAL A 105 -7.83 16.66 6.20
N ARG A 106 -8.38 16.96 7.39
CA ARG A 106 -8.51 15.97 8.47
C ARG A 106 -9.37 14.77 8.09
N GLU A 107 -10.54 15.01 7.50
CA GLU A 107 -11.46 13.95 7.07
C GLU A 107 -10.83 13.07 5.99
N PHE A 108 -10.14 13.69 5.02
CA PHE A 108 -9.44 12.97 3.97
C PHE A 108 -8.39 12.01 4.55
N TYR A 109 -7.54 12.49 5.46
CA TYR A 109 -6.51 11.66 6.04
C TYR A 109 -7.08 10.57 6.96
N LEU A 110 -8.17 10.83 7.69
CA LEU A 110 -8.87 9.79 8.46
C LEU A 110 -9.39 8.67 7.57
N GLN A 111 -10.08 9.02 6.48
CA GLN A 111 -10.63 8.05 5.53
C GLN A 111 -9.52 7.21 4.88
N ASN A 112 -8.46 7.85 4.41
CA ASN A 112 -7.36 7.12 3.77
C ASN A 112 -6.56 6.28 4.78
N THR A 113 -6.40 6.74 6.02
CA THR A 113 -5.78 5.94 7.09
C THR A 113 -6.55 4.66 7.35
N ALA A 114 -7.89 4.73 7.39
CA ALA A 114 -8.72 3.55 7.55
C ALA A 114 -8.65 2.63 6.31
N LEU A 115 -8.89 3.19 5.12
CA LEU A 115 -8.91 2.45 3.86
C LEU A 115 -7.61 1.68 3.58
N HIS A 116 -6.47 2.25 3.95
CA HIS A 116 -5.15 1.69 3.66
C HIS A 116 -4.42 1.14 4.89
N GLY A 117 -5.07 1.12 6.06
CA GLY A 117 -4.48 0.62 7.30
C GLY A 117 -3.19 1.34 7.73
N TRP A 118 -3.10 2.67 7.53
CA TRP A 118 -1.87 3.40 7.86
C TRP A 118 -1.62 3.45 9.36
N SER A 119 -0.37 3.18 9.75
CA SER A 119 0.09 3.49 11.10
C SER A 119 0.16 5.01 11.32
N SER A 120 0.21 5.44 12.58
CA SER A 120 0.39 6.85 12.93
C SER A 120 1.69 7.46 12.35
N HIS A 121 2.73 6.64 12.17
CA HIS A 121 3.98 7.05 11.53
C HIS A 121 3.78 7.32 10.03
N GLU A 122 3.12 6.39 9.32
CA GLU A 122 2.86 6.53 7.89
C GLU A 122 1.91 7.70 7.60
N LEU A 123 0.88 7.90 8.44
CA LEU A 123 0.01 9.07 8.37
C LEU A 123 0.81 10.38 8.46
N ARG A 124 1.69 10.50 9.47
CA ARG A 124 2.54 11.69 9.63
C ARG A 124 3.50 11.89 8.45
N ARG A 125 4.07 10.80 7.92
CA ARG A 125 4.94 10.82 6.74
C ARG A 125 4.19 11.38 5.53
N ARG A 126 2.96 10.92 5.29
CA ARG A 126 2.13 11.38 4.17
C ARG A 126 1.65 12.82 4.30
N MET A 127 1.36 13.27 5.51
CA MET A 127 1.09 14.68 5.78
C MET A 127 2.31 15.55 5.45
N ARG A 128 3.50 15.13 5.87
CA ARG A 128 4.75 15.86 5.56
C ARG A 128 5.04 15.95 4.07
N ASN A 129 4.64 14.92 3.32
CA ASN A 129 4.84 14.85 1.87
C ASN A 129 3.69 15.49 1.06
N ASN A 130 2.83 16.31 1.69
CA ASN A 130 1.71 17.01 1.04
C ASN A 130 0.79 16.07 0.23
N PHE A 131 0.53 14.87 0.76
CA PHE A 131 -0.25 13.84 0.05
C PHE A 131 -1.68 14.32 -0.28
N TYR A 132 -2.30 15.10 0.61
CA TYR A 132 -3.62 15.68 0.37
C TYR A 132 -3.61 16.62 -0.84
N GLU A 133 -2.67 17.56 -0.88
CA GLU A 133 -2.54 18.55 -1.95
C GLU A 133 -2.23 17.86 -3.28
N ASN A 134 -1.31 16.88 -3.27
CA ASN A 134 -0.97 16.09 -4.45
C ASN A 134 -2.18 15.32 -4.99
N THR A 135 -3.03 14.79 -4.11
CA THR A 135 -4.26 14.05 -4.51
C THR A 135 -5.40 15.00 -4.90
N ALA A 136 -5.53 16.15 -4.24
CA ALA A 136 -6.54 17.16 -4.52
C ALA A 136 -6.29 17.89 -5.85
N VAL A 137 -5.03 18.13 -6.22
CA VAL A 137 -4.62 18.64 -7.55
C VAL A 137 -4.96 17.63 -8.65
N GLN A 138 -4.86 16.31 -8.36
CA GLN A 138 -5.37 15.28 -9.27
C GLN A 138 -6.91 15.28 -9.36
N GLY A 139 -7.61 15.60 -8.26
CA GLY A 139 -9.07 15.66 -8.17
C GLY A 139 -9.73 16.88 -8.84
N GLN A 140 -9.09 18.05 -8.88
CA GLN A 140 -9.65 19.26 -9.50
C GLN A 140 -9.60 19.27 -11.04
N LYS A 141 -8.78 18.44 -11.68
CA LYS A 141 -8.73 18.29 -13.15
C LYS A 141 -9.90 17.45 -13.74
N SER A 142 -11.02 17.32 -13.04
CA SER A 142 -12.08 16.35 -13.36
C SER A 142 -13.48 16.94 -13.64
N LYS A 143 -13.59 18.22 -14.05
CA LYS A 143 -14.83 18.75 -14.62
C LYS A 143 -14.58 19.36 -16.00
N GLY A 144 -14.90 18.60 -17.06
CA GLY A 144 -15.08 19.12 -18.41
C GLY A 144 -14.08 18.72 -19.49
N GLY A 145 -13.37 17.59 -19.37
CA GLY A 145 -12.50 17.08 -20.43
C GLY A 145 -12.72 15.59 -20.66
N THR A 146 -12.71 15.17 -21.93
CA THR A 146 -12.71 13.76 -22.36
C THR A 146 -11.72 12.99 -21.49
N LYS A 147 -12.22 12.15 -20.56
CA LYS A 147 -11.37 11.43 -19.61
C LYS A 147 -10.39 10.57 -20.38
N LEU A 148 -9.09 10.78 -20.17
CA LEU A 148 -8.09 9.79 -20.53
C LEU A 148 -8.42 8.51 -19.75
N LYS A 149 -8.58 7.41 -20.47
CA LYS A 149 -8.75 6.08 -19.88
C LYS A 149 -7.54 5.85 -18.96
N MET A 150 -7.78 5.60 -17.68
CA MET A 150 -6.71 5.17 -16.77
C MET A 150 -6.09 3.91 -17.34
N ILE A 151 -4.82 3.99 -17.75
CA ILE A 151 -4.07 2.85 -18.27
C ILE A 151 -3.44 2.18 -17.05
N THR A 152 -3.94 1.00 -16.68
CA THR A 152 -3.28 0.16 -15.68
C THR A 152 -2.02 -0.45 -16.31
N GLN A 153 -0.85 0.07 -15.96
CA GLN A 153 0.42 -0.54 -16.38
C GLN A 153 0.75 -1.75 -15.51
N ARG A 154 1.05 -2.88 -16.13
CA ARG A 154 1.53 -4.08 -15.42
C ARG A 154 3.04 -3.96 -15.20
N LEU A 155 3.43 -3.56 -13.99
CA LEU A 155 4.84 -3.45 -13.61
C LEU A 155 5.59 -4.77 -13.88
N TYR A 156 6.83 -4.64 -14.37
CA TYR A 156 7.75 -5.74 -14.71
C TYR A 156 7.23 -6.71 -15.78
N THR A 157 6.27 -6.27 -16.59
CA THR A 157 5.78 -7.01 -17.76
C THR A 157 6.28 -6.32 -19.02
N TYR A 158 6.95 -7.06 -19.89
CA TYR A 158 7.65 -6.52 -21.05
C TYR A 158 7.34 -7.34 -22.28
N ALA A 159 7.24 -6.68 -23.43
CA ALA A 159 7.33 -7.38 -24.70
C ALA A 159 8.80 -7.69 -25.01
N ALA A 160 9.04 -8.81 -25.70
CA ALA A 160 10.37 -9.18 -26.11
C ALA A 160 10.36 -9.91 -27.45
N ASP A 161 11.45 -9.74 -28.19
CA ASP A 161 11.74 -10.54 -29.36
C ASP A 161 12.57 -11.77 -28.94
N VAL A 162 12.14 -12.96 -29.31
CA VAL A 162 12.90 -14.19 -29.12
C VAL A 162 14.04 -14.21 -30.12
N LEU A 163 15.26 -13.96 -29.62
CA LEU A 163 16.48 -14.03 -30.43
C LEU A 163 16.91 -15.48 -30.64
N LYS A 164 16.88 -16.28 -29.57
CA LYS A 164 17.33 -17.67 -29.59
C LYS A 164 16.73 -18.49 -28.45
N VAL A 165 16.24 -19.68 -28.78
CA VAL A 165 15.93 -20.73 -27.79
C VAL A 165 17.23 -21.49 -27.52
N THR A 166 17.76 -21.36 -26.30
CA THR A 166 18.99 -22.08 -25.92
C THR A 166 18.66 -23.52 -25.57
N ASP A 167 17.69 -23.67 -24.67
CA ASP A 167 17.13 -24.93 -24.14
C ASP A 167 15.61 -24.75 -23.98
N GLY A 168 14.86 -25.81 -23.70
CA GLY A 168 13.40 -25.74 -23.57
C GLY A 168 12.89 -24.75 -22.51
N ASP A 169 13.73 -24.38 -21.53
CA ASP A 169 13.41 -23.44 -20.46
C ASP A 169 14.30 -22.18 -20.44
N THR A 170 15.21 -22.02 -21.40
CA THR A 170 16.24 -20.95 -21.37
C THR A 170 16.36 -20.24 -22.72
N PHE A 171 16.30 -18.91 -22.69
CA PHE A 171 16.11 -18.07 -23.88
C PHE A 171 17.09 -16.89 -23.89
N PHE A 172 17.47 -16.43 -25.08
CA PHE A 172 17.96 -15.07 -25.29
C PHE A 172 16.82 -14.23 -25.85
N LEU A 173 16.50 -13.15 -25.15
CA LEU A 173 15.43 -12.23 -25.50
C LEU A 173 15.99 -10.83 -25.69
N ASN A 174 15.47 -10.10 -26.69
CA ASN A 174 15.65 -8.67 -26.81
C ASN A 174 14.44 -7.97 -26.19
N ILE A 175 14.56 -7.54 -24.94
CA ILE A 175 13.45 -7.08 -24.10
C ILE A 175 13.23 -5.59 -24.33
N ASP A 176 12.01 -5.21 -24.70
CA ASP A 176 11.59 -3.81 -24.81
C ASP A 176 11.30 -3.24 -23.42
N VAL A 177 12.22 -2.42 -22.91
CA VAL A 177 12.10 -1.80 -21.58
C VAL A 177 11.52 -0.39 -21.64
N GLY A 178 10.98 0.00 -22.81
CA GLY A 178 10.51 1.35 -23.07
C GLY A 178 11.65 2.32 -23.37
N PHE A 179 11.30 3.62 -23.47
CA PHE A 179 12.26 4.70 -23.73
C PHE A 179 13.16 4.47 -24.95
N TYR A 180 12.62 3.83 -26.01
CA TYR A 180 13.37 3.43 -27.21
C TYR A 180 14.60 2.55 -26.93
N THR A 181 14.62 1.90 -25.77
CA THR A 181 15.72 1.05 -25.31
C THR A 181 15.27 -0.40 -25.31
N LYS A 182 16.09 -1.27 -25.91
CA LYS A 182 15.95 -2.71 -25.76
C LYS A 182 17.18 -3.28 -25.07
N MET A 183 16.99 -4.33 -24.28
CA MET A 183 18.08 -5.00 -23.56
C MET A 183 18.09 -6.48 -23.90
N GLU A 184 19.25 -6.97 -24.35
CA GLU A 184 19.45 -8.40 -24.57
C GLU A 184 19.74 -9.10 -23.24
N HIS A 185 18.90 -10.06 -22.88
CA HIS A 185 19.08 -10.84 -21.67
C HIS A 185 18.87 -12.32 -21.91
N LYS A 186 19.74 -13.13 -21.27
CA LYS A 186 19.51 -14.55 -21.10
C LYS A 186 18.57 -14.77 -19.92
N VAL A 187 17.42 -15.39 -20.16
CA VAL A 187 16.37 -15.61 -19.15
C VAL A 187 16.04 -17.09 -19.03
N ARG A 188 15.46 -17.48 -17.89
CA ARG A 188 15.00 -18.85 -17.62
C ARG A 188 13.54 -18.85 -17.17
N LEU A 189 12.77 -19.85 -17.59
CA LEU A 189 11.38 -20.00 -17.13
C LEU A 189 11.35 -20.29 -15.63
N ARG A 190 10.47 -19.56 -14.94
CA ARG A 190 10.25 -19.72 -13.51
C ARG A 190 9.52 -21.03 -13.21
N GLY A 191 9.98 -21.73 -12.16
CA GLY A 191 9.26 -22.85 -11.54
C GLY A 191 9.29 -24.17 -12.32
N ILE A 192 10.06 -24.25 -13.40
CA ILE A 192 10.18 -25.47 -14.20
C ILE A 192 11.62 -25.71 -14.65
N ASN A 193 11.95 -26.98 -14.88
CA ASN A 193 13.18 -27.40 -15.52
C ASN A 193 12.85 -28.34 -16.69
N CYS A 194 13.42 -28.05 -17.86
CA CYS A 194 13.41 -28.98 -18.98
C CYS A 194 14.50 -30.05 -18.81
N PRO A 195 14.35 -31.23 -19.46
CA PRO A 195 15.39 -32.24 -19.54
C PRO A 195 16.70 -31.67 -20.10
N GLU A 196 17.83 -32.28 -19.72
CA GLU A 196 19.15 -31.79 -20.09
C GLU A 196 19.35 -31.73 -21.62
N LYS A 197 20.09 -30.70 -22.05
CA LYS A 197 20.45 -30.49 -23.45
C LYS A 197 21.26 -31.68 -23.98
N GLY A 198 20.91 -32.16 -25.17
CA GLY A 198 21.55 -33.33 -25.80
C GLY A 198 20.90 -34.67 -25.43
N THR A 199 19.92 -34.67 -24.53
CA THR A 199 19.00 -35.81 -24.38
C THR A 199 17.88 -35.70 -25.42
N LYS A 200 17.35 -36.85 -25.87
CA LYS A 200 16.23 -36.89 -26.81
C LYS A 200 15.02 -36.05 -26.34
N LYS A 201 14.68 -36.14 -25.05
CA LYS A 201 13.59 -35.35 -24.45
C LYS A 201 13.90 -33.85 -24.38
N GLY A 202 15.17 -33.48 -24.15
CA GLY A 202 15.60 -32.07 -24.15
C GLY A 202 15.53 -31.46 -25.54
N GLU A 203 15.88 -32.24 -26.57
CA GLU A 203 15.73 -31.84 -27.97
C GLU A 203 14.25 -31.73 -28.38
N GLU A 204 13.40 -32.68 -27.96
CA GLU A 204 11.95 -32.61 -28.16
C GLU A 204 11.33 -31.36 -27.52
N ALA A 205 11.71 -31.06 -26.27
CA ALA A 205 11.24 -29.85 -25.56
C ALA A 205 11.69 -28.58 -26.28
N LYS A 206 12.96 -28.51 -26.70
CA LYS A 206 13.49 -27.38 -27.45
C LYS A 206 12.77 -27.19 -28.79
N ALA A 207 12.61 -28.26 -29.58
CA ALA A 207 11.95 -28.19 -30.88
C ALA A 207 10.48 -27.78 -30.76
N PHE A 208 9.79 -28.25 -29.71
CA PHE A 208 8.43 -27.82 -29.40
C PHE A 208 8.36 -26.31 -29.14
N VAL A 209 9.27 -25.78 -28.31
CA VAL A 209 9.34 -24.36 -27.98
C VAL A 209 9.68 -23.51 -29.21
N GLU A 210 10.65 -23.92 -30.03
CA GLU A 210 11.01 -23.23 -31.27
C GLU A 210 9.83 -23.14 -32.25
N LYS A 211 9.02 -24.21 -32.33
CA LYS A 211 7.80 -24.25 -33.14
C LYS A 211 6.72 -23.29 -32.61
N GLU A 212 6.43 -23.33 -31.31
CA GLU A 212 5.39 -22.49 -30.72
C GLU A 212 5.76 -21.00 -30.75
N LEU A 213 7.04 -20.67 -30.60
CA LEU A 213 7.55 -19.29 -30.58
C LEU A 213 7.97 -18.78 -31.97
N ALA A 214 7.51 -19.40 -33.05
CA ALA A 214 7.80 -18.97 -34.42
C ALA A 214 7.37 -17.52 -34.71
N ALA A 215 6.34 -17.02 -34.00
CA ALA A 215 5.89 -15.62 -34.09
C ALA A 215 6.93 -14.61 -33.56
N LYS A 216 8.00 -15.07 -32.90
CA LYS A 216 9.13 -14.34 -32.28
C LYS A 216 8.76 -13.29 -31.22
N ILE A 217 7.55 -12.73 -31.22
CA ILE A 217 7.11 -11.76 -30.22
C ILE A 217 6.47 -12.52 -29.06
N VAL A 218 6.92 -12.20 -27.85
CA VAL A 218 6.41 -12.75 -26.59
C VAL A 218 6.20 -11.64 -25.59
N VAL A 219 5.38 -11.91 -24.58
CA VAL A 219 5.29 -11.06 -23.39
C VAL A 219 5.85 -11.84 -22.21
N ILE A 220 6.75 -11.21 -21.47
CA ILE A 220 7.36 -11.80 -20.28
C ILE A 220 7.02 -10.99 -19.04
N ARG A 221 6.97 -11.69 -17.91
CA ARG A 221 6.99 -11.06 -16.59
C ARG A 221 8.25 -11.47 -15.87
N SER A 222 9.08 -10.50 -15.49
CA SER A 222 10.37 -10.78 -14.87
C SER A 222 10.30 -10.79 -13.34
N TYR A 223 11.12 -11.65 -12.74
CA TYR A 223 11.30 -11.78 -11.31
C TYR A 223 12.80 -11.74 -11.01
N LYS A 224 13.20 -10.87 -10.09
CA LYS A 224 14.57 -10.82 -9.60
C LYS A 224 14.76 -11.96 -8.59
N SER A 225 15.49 -13.00 -8.97
CA SER A 225 15.85 -14.06 -8.04
C SER A 225 16.99 -13.59 -7.13
N MET A 226 16.79 -13.66 -5.81
CA MET A 226 17.85 -13.43 -4.80
C MET A 226 18.68 -14.69 -4.50
N THR A 227 18.29 -15.84 -5.06
CA THR A 227 18.83 -17.17 -4.72
C THR A 227 19.50 -17.87 -5.89
N GLU A 228 19.38 -17.35 -7.12
CA GLU A 228 20.00 -18.00 -8.27
C GLU A 228 21.51 -17.71 -8.31
N LYS A 229 22.32 -18.75 -8.16
CA LYS A 229 23.80 -18.71 -8.14
C LYS A 229 24.44 -18.05 -9.37
N PHE A 230 23.69 -17.87 -10.46
CA PHE A 230 24.17 -17.38 -11.74
C PHE A 230 23.56 -16.03 -12.17
N GLY A 231 22.74 -15.40 -11.31
CA GLY A 231 22.21 -14.05 -11.54
C GLY A 231 21.31 -13.90 -12.77
N ARG A 232 20.70 -14.98 -13.28
CA ARG A 232 19.78 -14.88 -14.43
C ARG A 232 18.40 -14.42 -13.95
N TYR A 233 17.70 -13.74 -14.84
CA TYR A 233 16.31 -13.38 -14.58
C TYR A 233 15.39 -14.59 -14.79
N LEU A 234 14.50 -14.81 -13.83
CA LEU A 234 13.40 -15.77 -13.97
C LEU A 234 12.21 -15.07 -14.61
N VAL A 235 11.54 -15.75 -15.53
CA VAL A 235 10.39 -15.19 -16.25
C VAL A 235 9.20 -16.15 -16.31
N ASP A 236 8.01 -15.56 -16.28
CA ASP A 236 6.82 -16.17 -16.87
C ASP A 236 6.71 -15.66 -18.32
N LEU A 237 6.40 -16.54 -19.28
CA LEU A 237 6.36 -16.20 -20.71
C LEU A 237 5.00 -16.52 -21.31
N TRP A 238 4.40 -15.54 -21.96
CA TRP A 238 3.16 -15.65 -22.75
C TRP A 238 3.45 -15.46 -24.23
N TYR A 239 2.77 -16.25 -25.05
CA TYR A 239 2.85 -16.19 -26.51
C TYR A 239 1.48 -16.53 -27.12
N LEU A 240 1.23 -16.06 -28.33
CA LEU A 240 0.05 -16.42 -29.11
C LEU A 240 0.48 -16.62 -30.58
N PRO A 241 0.42 -17.85 -31.12
CA PRO A 241 0.90 -18.11 -32.48
C PRO A 241 0.20 -17.24 -33.53
N GLY A 242 1.00 -16.59 -34.38
CA GLY A 242 0.51 -15.70 -35.44
C GLY A 242 0.07 -14.30 -34.97
N GLU A 243 0.09 -14.03 -33.67
CA GLU A 243 -0.23 -12.71 -33.13
C GLU A 243 1.04 -11.88 -32.90
N THR A 244 0.95 -10.58 -33.21
CA THR A 244 2.02 -9.61 -32.96
C THR A 244 1.60 -8.51 -31.96
N ASP A 245 0.31 -8.40 -31.68
CA ASP A 245 -0.22 -7.53 -30.64
C ASP A 245 0.14 -8.04 -29.24
N LYS A 246 1.03 -7.29 -28.59
CA LYS A 246 1.56 -7.54 -27.24
C LYS A 246 0.45 -7.57 -26.18
N GLU A 247 -0.55 -6.71 -26.27
CA GLU A 247 -1.65 -6.65 -25.29
C GLU A 247 -2.55 -7.87 -25.42
N ARG A 248 -2.81 -8.31 -26.66
CA ARG A 248 -3.58 -9.53 -26.90
C ARG A 248 -2.82 -10.78 -26.47
N ILE A 249 -1.52 -10.86 -26.74
CA ILE A 249 -0.65 -11.95 -26.23
C ILE A 249 -0.73 -12.02 -24.70
N LEU A 250 -0.76 -10.89 -24.00
CA LEU A 250 -0.82 -10.84 -22.55
C LEU A 250 -2.21 -11.19 -21.97
N ALA A 251 -3.28 -10.92 -22.72
CA ALA A 251 -4.66 -11.18 -22.29
C ALA A 251 -5.13 -12.60 -22.63
N GLU A 252 -4.79 -13.10 -23.81
CA GLU A 252 -5.32 -14.33 -24.41
C GLU A 252 -4.23 -15.37 -24.72
N GLY A 253 -2.95 -15.02 -24.57
CA GLY A 253 -1.84 -15.89 -24.92
C GLY A 253 -1.68 -17.08 -23.97
N ARG A 254 -1.03 -18.11 -24.51
CA ARG A 254 -0.67 -19.32 -23.79
C ARG A 254 0.50 -19.04 -22.86
N TRP A 255 0.41 -19.49 -21.61
CA TRP A 255 1.50 -19.42 -20.65
C TRP A 255 2.47 -20.59 -20.85
N LEU A 256 3.64 -20.33 -21.43
CA LEU A 256 4.58 -21.36 -21.86
C LEU A 256 5.04 -22.27 -20.71
N ASN A 257 5.26 -21.72 -19.52
CA ASN A 257 5.71 -22.50 -18.37
C ASN A 257 4.73 -23.65 -18.08
N GLN A 258 3.42 -23.36 -18.10
CA GLN A 258 2.39 -24.37 -17.86
C GLN A 258 2.22 -25.32 -19.04
N VAL A 259 2.28 -24.82 -20.28
CA VAL A 259 2.18 -25.66 -21.49
C VAL A 259 3.27 -26.75 -21.51
N LEU A 260 4.48 -26.43 -21.05
CA LEU A 260 5.57 -27.40 -20.96
C LEU A 260 5.32 -28.47 -19.89
N LEU A 261 4.72 -28.11 -18.76
CA LEU A 261 4.31 -29.08 -17.74
C LEU A 261 3.19 -29.98 -18.23
N ASP A 262 2.15 -29.40 -18.84
CA ASP A 262 0.97 -30.13 -19.33
C ASP A 262 1.35 -31.16 -20.41
N LYS A 263 2.38 -30.86 -21.20
CA LYS A 263 2.92 -31.77 -22.22
C LYS A 263 3.96 -32.76 -21.69
N GLY A 264 4.32 -32.69 -20.41
CA GLY A 264 5.37 -33.53 -19.83
C GLY A 264 6.77 -33.24 -20.38
N LEU A 265 6.99 -32.05 -20.94
CA LEU A 265 8.25 -31.59 -21.51
C LEU A 265 9.15 -30.88 -20.48
N ALA A 266 8.61 -30.63 -19.29
CA ALA A 266 9.34 -30.10 -18.14
C ALA A 266 8.82 -30.73 -16.84
N HIS A 267 9.61 -30.64 -15.77
CA HIS A 267 9.15 -30.93 -14.42
C HIS A 267 9.13 -29.66 -13.57
N LYS A 268 8.19 -29.61 -12.62
CA LYS A 268 8.06 -28.49 -11.69
C LYS A 268 9.22 -28.50 -10.70
N VAL A 269 9.73 -27.33 -10.38
CA VAL A 269 10.67 -27.10 -9.27
C VAL A 269 10.07 -26.12 -8.27
N GLU A 270 10.29 -26.39 -6.98
CA GLU A 270 9.85 -25.54 -5.87
C GLU A 270 10.71 -24.26 -5.75
#